data_AF-A0A929UAL8-F1
#
_entry.id   AF-A0A929UAL8-F1
#
_cell.length_a   1.000
_cell.length_b   1.000
_cell.length_c   1.000
_cell.angle_alpha   90.00
_cell.angle_beta   90.00
_cell.angle_gamma   90.00
#
_symmetry.space_group_name_H-M   'P 1'
#
loop_
_entity.id
_entity.type
_entity.pdbx_description
1 polymer ?
#
loop_
_entity_poly.entity_id
_entity_poly.type
_entity_poly.pdbx_seq_one_letter_code
_entity_poly.pdbx_strand_id
1 'polypeptide(L)'
;YGTPYFSNYINSDMEPSDVRSMCCRLRLDLRELRKKGGGFFGSGESTGSIGVVTLNLPRIAYLSESKKQFFALLDQYMDIAARSLSVKRQVITRLLEEGLYPYTKRYLGSFTNHFSTIGLVGMNEALLNAVWMNGDLTSASGRKFAKEVLQHMRERLSDYQEEYGDLYNLEATPAESTTYRFAKHDTEEFPDIITAAKEGQAPYYTNSTHLPVGFSDDIFDALEMEDELQTMYTSGTVFHGFLGERLPDWKSAQVLVRKIAENFRLPYYTLSPTYSVCPAHGYLAGESFTCPVCGKETEVYSRITGYYRPVRNWNEGKVSEFKNRKTYEKWETDSSEERKQLFPLLLTSRTCPNCKVAKKLLSEAYFAFRSVLAEEEEGAALARKYGVASVPTLFVPKADGYQIYQGIAGVQAFLREQRRPRQAVAL
;
A
#
# COMPACT_ATOMS: atom_id res chain seq x y z
N TYR A 1 -19.54 -0.24 -0.70
CA TYR A 1 -18.91 0.91 -1.40
C TYR A 1 -17.40 0.96 -1.25
N GLY A 2 -16.79 0.53 -0.14
CA GLY A 2 -15.32 0.54 0.00
C GLY A 2 -14.71 1.94 0.11
N THR A 3 -15.50 2.88 0.63
CA THR A 3 -15.11 4.27 0.88
C THR A 3 -13.94 4.41 1.85
N PRO A 4 -13.88 3.66 2.97
CA PRO A 4 -12.84 3.87 3.98
C PRO A 4 -11.42 3.57 3.47
N TYR A 5 -10.49 4.39 3.95
CA TYR A 5 -9.06 4.05 4.01
C TYR A 5 -8.79 3.46 5.39
N PHE A 6 -7.89 2.49 5.44
CA PHE A 6 -7.39 1.92 6.67
C PHE A 6 -5.97 2.40 6.92
N SER A 7 -5.75 2.99 8.09
CA SER A 7 -4.43 3.33 8.61
C SER A 7 -3.98 2.23 9.55
N ASN A 8 -2.79 1.69 9.35
CA ASN A 8 -2.23 0.60 10.15
C ASN A 8 -1.46 1.15 11.35
N TYR A 9 -2.07 1.19 12.54
CA TYR A 9 -1.38 1.57 13.79
C TYR A 9 -0.89 0.36 14.61
N ILE A 10 -0.96 -0.86 14.05
CA ILE A 10 -0.66 -2.09 14.80
C ILE A 10 0.78 -2.53 14.54
N ASN A 11 1.16 -2.63 13.26
CA ASN A 11 2.46 -3.18 12.86
C ASN A 11 3.26 -2.22 11.94
N SER A 12 2.77 -1.00 11.73
CA SER A 12 3.57 0.04 11.05
C SER A 12 4.39 0.84 12.07
N ASP A 13 5.15 1.81 11.59
CA ASP A 13 5.86 2.79 12.43
C ASP A 13 5.00 4.00 12.82
N MET A 14 3.69 3.96 12.60
CA MET A 14 2.75 5.00 13.00
C MET A 14 2.27 4.78 14.43
N GLU A 15 2.29 5.85 15.22
CA GLU A 15 1.76 5.85 16.58
C GLU A 15 0.30 6.35 16.59
N PRO A 16 -0.56 5.89 17.52
CA PRO A 16 -1.93 6.42 17.64
C PRO A 16 -2.01 7.95 17.80
N SER A 17 -0.95 8.58 18.32
CA SER A 17 -0.84 10.05 18.38
C SER A 17 -0.77 10.72 17.00
N ASP A 18 -0.42 9.97 15.96
CA ASP A 18 -0.25 10.45 14.59
C ASP A 18 -1.58 10.50 13.81
N VAL A 19 -2.71 10.17 14.44
CA VAL A 19 -4.08 10.18 13.88
C VAL A 19 -4.46 11.47 13.14
N ARG A 20 -3.80 12.60 13.45
CA ARG A 20 -4.08 13.90 12.82
C ARG A 20 -3.10 14.29 11.72
N SER A 21 -2.16 13.43 11.35
CA SER A 21 -1.28 13.68 10.20
C SER A 21 -2.06 13.47 8.89
N MET A 22 -2.55 14.55 8.31
CA MET A 22 -3.27 14.57 7.03
C MET A 22 -2.44 13.90 5.93
N CYS A 23 -2.80 12.68 5.52
CA CYS A 23 -2.35 11.92 4.33
C CYS A 23 -0.82 11.68 4.18
N CYS A 24 0.00 12.41 4.93
CA CYS A 24 1.43 12.30 5.00
C CYS A 24 1.74 11.55 6.28
N ARG A 25 2.09 10.26 6.13
CA ARG A 25 3.03 9.62 7.06
C ARG A 25 4.14 10.64 7.27
N LEU A 26 4.47 10.92 8.51
CA LEU A 26 5.39 11.96 8.88
C LEU A 26 6.56 11.25 9.54
N ARG A 27 7.39 10.60 8.73
CA ARG A 27 8.64 9.97 9.20
C ARG A 27 9.73 11.04 9.41
N LEU A 28 9.34 12.16 10.01
CA LEU A 28 10.28 13.14 10.54
C LEU A 28 10.76 12.62 11.88
N ASP A 29 12.03 12.87 12.21
CA ASP A 29 12.38 12.95 13.62
C ASP A 29 11.48 14.04 14.21
N LEU A 30 10.46 13.64 14.98
CA LEU A 30 9.50 14.54 15.60
C LEU A 30 10.20 15.62 16.43
N ARG A 31 11.48 15.44 16.79
CA ARG A 31 12.32 16.47 17.42
C ARG A 31 12.55 17.68 16.51
N GLU A 32 12.69 17.52 15.20
CA GLU A 32 12.88 18.64 14.25
C GLU A 32 11.60 19.45 14.03
N LEU A 33 10.46 18.76 13.90
CA LEU A 33 9.15 19.42 13.84
C LEU A 33 8.78 20.09 15.16
N ARG A 34 9.08 19.46 16.31
CA ARG A 34 8.88 20.07 17.64
C ARG A 34 9.80 21.27 17.87
N LYS A 35 11.02 21.29 17.30
CA LYS A 35 11.90 22.46 17.32
C LYS A 35 11.35 23.63 16.49
N LYS A 36 10.59 23.36 15.43
CA LYS A 36 10.00 24.39 14.54
C LYS A 36 8.52 24.74 14.82
N GLY A 37 7.80 23.93 15.59
CA GLY A 37 6.39 24.12 15.94
C GLY A 37 6.10 23.79 17.40
N GLY A 38 6.16 24.81 18.27
CA GLY A 38 5.84 24.69 19.69
C GLY A 38 4.32 24.61 19.93
N GLY A 39 3.85 23.47 20.45
CA GLY A 39 2.48 23.31 20.92
C GLY A 39 2.21 21.92 21.51
N PHE A 40 1.43 21.88 22.60
CA PHE A 40 0.98 20.66 23.29
C PHE A 40 0.00 19.80 22.45
N PHE A 41 -0.46 20.34 21.32
CA PHE A 41 -1.30 19.67 20.33
C PHE A 41 -0.48 19.50 19.05
N GLY A 42 -0.34 18.26 18.58
CA GLY A 42 0.59 17.90 17.50
C GLY A 42 0.45 18.73 16.23
N SER A 43 1.56 18.88 15.51
CA SER A 43 1.70 19.65 14.25
C SER A 43 0.91 19.11 13.05
N GLY A 44 0.09 18.06 13.20
CA GLY A 44 -0.67 17.42 12.13
C GLY A 44 -1.75 18.30 11.48
N GLU A 45 -2.19 19.35 12.18
CA GLU A 45 -3.30 20.23 11.75
C GLU A 45 -2.81 21.50 11.02
N SER A 46 -1.49 21.74 11.03
CA SER A 46 -0.84 22.92 10.41
C SER A 46 0.28 22.52 9.45
N THR A 47 0.15 21.37 8.79
CA THR A 47 1.12 20.80 7.85
C THR A 47 0.43 20.41 6.55
N GLY A 48 1.21 20.24 5.49
CA GLY A 48 0.75 19.94 4.14
C GLY A 48 1.94 19.92 3.18
N SER A 49 1.69 20.08 1.88
CA SER A 49 2.75 20.24 0.88
C SER A 49 2.56 21.53 0.10
N ILE A 50 3.64 22.28 -0.14
CA ILE A 50 3.63 23.49 -0.98
C ILE A 50 3.52 23.13 -2.47
N GLY A 51 3.84 21.89 -2.83
CA GLY A 51 3.82 21.40 -4.19
C GLY A 51 4.48 20.03 -4.31
N VAL A 52 4.08 19.34 -5.37
CA VAL A 52 4.62 18.03 -5.74
C VAL A 52 5.31 18.16 -7.11
N VAL A 53 6.53 17.64 -7.22
CA VAL A 53 7.20 17.39 -8.50
C VAL A 53 7.43 15.89 -8.63
N THR A 54 6.93 15.29 -9.71
CA THR A 54 7.00 13.85 -9.94
C THR A 54 8.03 13.52 -11.02
N LEU A 55 8.91 12.57 -10.74
CA LEU A 55 9.94 12.12 -11.66
C LEU A 55 9.44 10.96 -12.55
N ASN A 56 9.77 11.02 -13.84
CA ASN A 56 9.46 9.99 -14.83
C ASN A 56 10.58 8.95 -14.86
N LEU A 57 10.48 7.91 -14.02
CA LEU A 57 11.53 6.89 -13.93
C LEU A 57 11.70 6.07 -15.22
N PRO A 58 10.64 5.68 -15.96
CA PRO A 58 10.78 5.01 -17.25
C PRO A 58 11.69 5.73 -18.23
N ARG A 59 11.49 7.05 -18.38
CA ARG A 59 12.35 7.87 -19.25
C ARG A 59 13.79 7.93 -18.76
N ILE A 60 14.02 8.09 -17.45
CA ILE A 60 15.37 8.09 -16.87
C ILE A 60 16.08 6.77 -17.17
N ALA A 61 15.38 5.64 -17.03
CA ALA A 61 15.92 4.32 -17.31
C ALA A 61 16.22 4.12 -18.80
N TYR A 62 15.27 4.48 -19.67
CA TYR A 62 15.42 4.38 -21.12
C TYR A 62 16.64 5.17 -21.63
N LEU A 63 16.89 6.36 -21.07
CA LEU A 63 18.03 7.21 -21.44
C LEU A 63 19.37 6.77 -20.80
N SER A 64 19.37 5.71 -20.00
CA SER A 64 20.55 5.25 -19.26
C SER A 64 21.12 3.95 -19.83
N GLU A 65 22.40 3.95 -20.17
CA GLU A 65 23.14 2.76 -20.64
C GLU A 65 23.71 1.94 -19.47
N SER A 66 23.70 2.50 -18.25
CA SER A 66 24.18 1.82 -17.05
C SER A 66 23.49 2.31 -15.78
N LYS A 67 23.55 1.49 -14.74
CA LYS A 67 23.12 1.85 -13.38
C LYS A 67 23.70 3.17 -12.89
N LYS A 68 24.97 3.43 -13.19
CA LYS A 68 25.65 4.67 -12.79
C LYS A 68 25.04 5.89 -13.49
N GLN A 69 24.76 5.77 -14.79
CA GLN A 69 24.13 6.84 -15.55
C GLN A 69 22.68 7.08 -15.10
N PHE A 70 21.94 6.02 -14.76
CA PHE A 70 20.61 6.13 -14.18
C PHE A 70 20.61 7.02 -12.93
N PHE A 71 21.49 6.73 -11.96
CA PHE A 71 21.57 7.53 -10.73
C PHE A 71 22.04 8.96 -10.99
N ALA A 72 22.98 9.18 -11.92
CA ALA A 72 23.39 10.53 -12.31
C ALA A 72 22.25 11.36 -12.91
N LEU A 73 21.42 10.75 -13.78
CA LEU A 73 20.23 11.40 -14.34
C LEU A 73 19.16 11.62 -13.26
N LEU A 74 18.96 10.66 -12.37
CA LEU A 74 18.06 10.78 -11.24
C LEU A 74 18.46 11.97 -10.36
N ASP A 75 19.74 12.10 -10.01
CA ASP A 75 20.28 13.22 -9.23
C ASP A 75 20.02 14.55 -9.93
N GLN A 76 20.33 14.64 -11.23
CA GLN A 76 20.08 15.85 -12.01
C GLN A 76 18.61 16.29 -11.94
N TYR A 77 17.66 15.35 -12.10
CA TYR A 77 16.24 15.69 -12.05
C TYR A 77 15.74 15.96 -10.62
N MET A 78 16.29 15.29 -9.61
CA MET A 78 16.00 15.59 -8.21
C MET A 78 16.49 16.99 -7.83
N ASP A 79 17.67 17.41 -8.28
CA ASP A 79 18.22 18.75 -8.03
C ASP A 79 17.34 19.83 -8.65
N ILE A 80 16.86 19.60 -9.87
CA ILE A 80 15.92 20.50 -10.55
C ILE A 80 14.59 20.56 -9.80
N ALA A 81 14.07 19.41 -9.36
CA ALA A 81 12.81 19.33 -8.60
C ALA A 81 12.92 20.08 -7.26
N ALA A 82 13.99 19.85 -6.51
CA ALA A 82 14.24 20.50 -5.23
C ALA A 82 14.35 22.03 -5.39
N ARG A 83 15.16 22.49 -6.34
CA ARG A 83 15.31 23.92 -6.65
C ARG A 83 13.97 24.54 -7.08
N SER A 84 13.20 23.87 -7.93
CA SER A 84 11.88 24.34 -8.36
C SER A 84 10.92 24.49 -7.18
N LEU A 85 10.92 23.54 -6.24
CA LEU A 85 10.07 23.59 -5.05
C LEU A 85 10.52 24.69 -4.08
N SER A 86 11.82 24.89 -3.90
CA SER A 86 12.38 25.98 -3.10
C SER A 86 11.99 27.36 -3.67
N VAL A 87 12.15 27.56 -4.98
CA VAL A 87 11.71 28.80 -5.67
C VAL A 87 10.22 29.02 -5.48
N LYS A 88 9.39 27.98 -5.68
CA LYS A 88 7.95 28.06 -5.46
C LYS A 88 7.63 28.49 -4.02
N ARG A 89 8.30 27.90 -3.03
CA ARG A 89 8.12 28.24 -1.62
C ARG A 89 8.43 29.70 -1.33
N GLN A 90 9.54 30.22 -1.85
CA GLN A 90 9.89 31.64 -1.70
C GLN A 90 8.80 32.54 -2.26
N VAL A 91 8.28 32.23 -3.45
CA VAL A 91 7.21 33.00 -4.09
C VAL A 91 5.92 32.97 -3.26
N ILE A 92 5.41 31.78 -2.89
CA ILE A 92 4.14 31.70 -2.16
C ILE A 92 4.25 32.28 -0.74
N THR A 93 5.41 32.19 -0.10
CA THR A 93 5.65 32.81 1.21
C THR A 93 5.61 34.34 1.09
N ARG A 94 6.26 34.93 0.07
CA ARG A 94 6.16 36.37 -0.18
C ARG A 94 4.71 36.81 -0.40
N LEU A 95 3.96 36.09 -1.23
CA LEU A 95 2.55 36.42 -1.50
C LEU A 95 1.66 36.28 -0.25
N LEU A 96 1.96 35.30 0.63
CA LEU A 96 1.31 35.16 1.94
C LEU A 96 1.59 36.38 2.83
N GLU A 97 2.85 36.81 2.89
CA GLU A 97 3.28 37.97 3.69
C GLU A 97 2.66 39.27 3.20
N GLU A 98 2.58 39.47 1.88
CA GLU A 98 1.93 40.60 1.20
C GLU A 98 0.39 40.58 1.32
N GLY A 99 -0.20 39.51 1.89
CA GLY A 99 -1.62 39.46 2.24
C GLY A 99 -2.52 38.87 1.16
N LEU A 100 -1.98 38.22 0.12
CA LEU A 100 -2.77 37.61 -0.96
C LEU A 100 -3.45 36.29 -0.57
N TYR A 101 -3.09 35.72 0.57
CA TYR A 101 -3.75 34.53 1.14
C TYR A 101 -4.30 34.81 2.54
N PRO A 102 -5.32 35.69 2.68
CA PRO A 102 -5.77 36.19 3.98
C PRO A 102 -6.28 35.06 4.90
N TYR A 103 -7.02 34.09 4.37
CA TYR A 103 -7.49 32.94 5.15
C TYR A 103 -6.35 32.01 5.54
N THR A 104 -5.46 31.67 4.61
CA THR A 104 -4.28 30.83 4.89
C THR A 104 -3.39 31.48 5.94
N LYS A 105 -3.13 32.78 5.85
CA LYS A 105 -2.36 33.52 6.85
C LYS A 105 -3.04 33.51 8.22
N ARG A 106 -4.37 33.66 8.25
CA ARG A 106 -5.15 33.68 9.49
C ARG A 106 -5.20 32.34 10.23
N TYR A 107 -5.21 31.22 9.50
CA TYR A 107 -5.39 29.87 10.07
C TYR A 107 -4.10 29.05 10.15
N LEU A 108 -3.21 29.15 9.14
CA LEU A 108 -1.93 28.42 9.12
C LEU A 108 -0.75 29.29 9.59
N GLY A 109 -0.82 30.62 9.40
CA GLY A 109 0.26 31.54 9.76
C GLY A 109 1.40 31.55 8.74
N SER A 110 2.05 30.40 8.52
CA SER A 110 3.19 30.25 7.63
C SER A 110 3.21 28.87 6.94
N PHE A 111 4.10 28.71 5.97
CA PHE A 111 4.37 27.42 5.31
C PHE A 111 5.57 26.67 5.89
N THR A 112 6.10 27.06 7.06
CA THR A 112 7.34 26.46 7.62
C THR A 112 7.21 24.97 7.92
N ASN A 113 6.00 24.52 8.25
CA ASN A 113 5.69 23.11 8.54
C ASN A 113 5.17 22.35 7.30
N HIS A 114 5.19 22.97 6.11
CA HIS A 114 4.76 22.33 4.87
C HIS A 114 5.95 21.74 4.12
N PHE A 115 5.75 20.57 3.54
CA PHE A 115 6.75 19.85 2.76
C PHE A 115 6.90 20.38 1.34
N SER A 116 8.08 20.17 0.78
CA SER A 116 8.40 20.17 -0.64
C SER A 116 8.44 18.72 -1.11
N THR A 117 7.44 18.30 -1.90
CA THR A 117 7.26 16.87 -2.20
C THR A 117 7.87 16.49 -3.53
N ILE A 118 8.76 15.50 -3.49
CA ILE A 118 9.28 14.85 -4.68
C ILE A 118 8.67 13.45 -4.74
N GLY A 119 8.03 13.12 -5.85
CA GLY A 119 7.43 11.81 -6.07
C GLY A 119 7.98 11.13 -7.31
N LEU A 120 7.51 9.91 -7.56
CA LEU A 120 7.94 9.11 -8.70
C LEU A 120 6.78 8.29 -9.28
N VAL A 121 6.91 7.94 -10.56
CA VAL A 121 5.98 7.08 -11.30
C VAL A 121 6.77 6.09 -12.16
N GLY A 122 6.22 4.89 -12.34
CA GLY A 122 6.66 3.93 -13.34
C GLY A 122 7.91 3.14 -12.97
N MET A 123 8.12 2.78 -11.70
CA MET A 123 9.30 1.97 -11.33
C MET A 123 9.31 0.62 -12.06
N ASN A 124 8.13 0.00 -12.25
CA ASN A 124 8.04 -1.25 -13.01
C ASN A 124 8.55 -1.07 -14.45
N GLU A 125 8.06 -0.05 -15.16
CA GLU A 125 8.48 0.20 -16.54
C GLU A 125 9.90 0.78 -16.62
N ALA A 126 10.39 1.43 -15.57
CA ALA A 126 11.81 1.80 -15.47
C ALA A 126 12.72 0.57 -15.49
N LEU A 127 12.35 -0.49 -14.76
CA LEU A 127 13.08 -1.75 -14.79
C LEU A 127 13.03 -2.41 -16.18
N LEU A 128 11.86 -2.38 -16.85
CA LEU A 128 11.71 -2.92 -18.20
C LEU A 128 12.52 -2.16 -19.25
N ASN A 129 12.64 -0.83 -19.12
CA ASN A 129 13.39 0.02 -20.05
C ASN A 129 14.89 0.12 -19.73
N ALA A 130 15.33 -0.34 -18.56
CA ALA A 130 16.74 -0.35 -18.20
C ALA A 130 17.47 -1.48 -18.94
N VAL A 131 18.11 -1.17 -20.08
CA VAL A 131 18.84 -2.14 -20.93
C VAL A 131 19.96 -2.91 -20.20
N TRP A 132 20.42 -2.37 -19.08
CA TRP A 132 21.46 -2.94 -18.22
C TRP A 132 20.88 -3.75 -17.05
N MET A 133 19.56 -3.94 -17.00
CA MET A 133 18.86 -4.83 -16.08
C MET A 133 18.04 -5.87 -16.84
N ASN A 134 17.70 -6.94 -16.15
CA ASN A 134 16.71 -7.89 -16.62
C ASN A 134 15.68 -8.13 -15.51
N GLY A 135 14.40 -8.05 -15.87
CA GLY A 135 13.26 -8.26 -14.97
C GLY A 135 12.50 -6.98 -14.63
N ASP A 136 11.52 -7.13 -13.76
CA ASP A 136 10.56 -6.10 -13.37
C ASP A 136 10.34 -6.14 -11.83
N LEU A 137 9.34 -5.43 -11.30
CA LEU A 137 9.07 -5.41 -9.85
C LEU A 137 8.59 -6.75 -9.28
N THR A 138 8.19 -7.70 -10.12
CA THR A 138 7.81 -9.06 -9.71
C THR A 138 9.05 -9.92 -9.39
N SER A 139 10.23 -9.52 -9.88
CA SER A 139 11.50 -10.19 -9.60
C SER A 139 12.18 -9.68 -8.32
N ALA A 140 12.92 -10.56 -7.63
CA ALA A 140 13.68 -10.19 -6.44
C ALA A 140 14.78 -9.15 -6.75
N SER A 141 15.43 -9.24 -7.91
CA SER A 141 16.43 -8.27 -8.39
C SER A 141 15.80 -6.91 -8.66
N GLY A 142 14.62 -6.88 -9.31
CA GLY A 142 13.89 -5.64 -9.56
C GLY A 142 13.44 -4.94 -8.28
N ARG A 143 12.89 -5.69 -7.31
CA ARG A 143 12.56 -5.13 -5.98
C ARG A 143 13.80 -4.62 -5.26
N LYS A 144 14.91 -5.35 -5.32
CA LYS A 144 16.17 -4.90 -4.72
C LYS A 144 16.60 -3.55 -5.32
N PHE A 145 16.58 -3.41 -6.64
CA PHE A 145 16.93 -2.15 -7.29
C PHE A 145 15.94 -1.02 -6.95
N ALA A 146 14.64 -1.29 -6.94
CA ALA A 146 13.64 -0.30 -6.51
C ALA A 146 13.91 0.22 -5.10
N LYS A 147 14.31 -0.65 -4.16
CA LYS A 147 14.74 -0.23 -2.82
C LYS A 147 15.98 0.65 -2.85
N GLU A 148 16.97 0.31 -3.66
CA GLU A 148 18.17 1.15 -3.82
C GLU A 148 17.80 2.53 -4.37
N VAL A 149 16.88 2.63 -5.33
CA VAL A 149 16.40 3.92 -5.85
C VAL A 149 15.66 4.71 -4.77
N LEU A 150 14.72 4.10 -4.05
CA LEU A 150 13.98 4.77 -2.98
C LEU A 150 14.90 5.24 -1.85
N GLN A 151 15.92 4.44 -1.49
CA GLN A 151 16.90 4.79 -0.49
C GLN A 151 17.76 5.98 -0.94
N HIS A 152 18.28 5.94 -2.17
CA HIS A 152 19.02 7.04 -2.78
C HIS A 152 18.21 8.34 -2.80
N MET A 153 16.95 8.28 -3.23
CA MET A 153 16.07 9.44 -3.22
C MET A 153 15.87 10.00 -1.80
N ARG A 154 15.76 9.16 -0.77
CA ARG A 154 15.64 9.63 0.63
C ARG A 154 16.91 10.32 1.12
N GLU A 155 18.08 9.81 0.75
CA GLU A 155 19.36 10.44 1.09
C GLU A 155 19.47 11.83 0.45
N ARG A 156 19.15 11.95 -0.85
CA ARG A 156 19.09 13.25 -1.54
C ARG A 156 18.10 14.22 -0.90
N LEU A 157 16.92 13.74 -0.48
CA LEU A 157 15.96 14.59 0.23
C LEU A 157 16.54 15.12 1.53
N SER A 158 17.31 14.31 2.28
CA SER A 158 18.00 14.77 3.50
C SER A 158 18.99 15.90 3.18
N ASP A 159 19.79 15.73 2.12
CA ASP A 159 20.73 16.77 1.67
C ASP A 159 20.00 18.08 1.34
N TYR A 160 18.85 18.01 0.65
CA TYR A 160 18.06 19.20 0.34
C TYR A 160 17.46 19.87 1.58
N GLN A 161 17.12 19.11 2.63
CA GLN A 161 16.65 19.71 3.87
C GLN A 161 17.75 20.53 4.54
N GLU A 162 19.01 20.06 4.49
CA GLU A 162 20.17 20.81 5.00
C GLU A 162 20.50 22.01 4.12
N GLU A 163 20.49 21.83 2.79
CA GLU A 163 20.84 22.86 1.81
C GLU A 163 19.84 24.03 1.80
N TYR A 164 18.53 23.72 1.78
CA TYR A 164 17.48 24.74 1.64
C TYR A 164 16.83 25.14 2.98
N GLY A 165 17.04 24.38 4.05
CA GLY A 165 16.44 24.62 5.37
C GLY A 165 14.93 24.31 5.46
N ASP A 166 14.36 23.70 4.42
CA ASP A 166 12.95 23.35 4.27
C ASP A 166 12.71 21.85 4.45
N LEU A 167 11.45 21.46 4.72
CA LEU A 167 11.07 20.05 4.81
C LEU A 167 10.89 19.44 3.42
N TYR A 168 11.45 18.25 3.19
CA TYR A 168 11.31 17.49 1.94
C TYR A 168 10.80 16.08 2.23
N ASN A 169 9.93 15.56 1.36
CA ASN A 169 9.36 14.23 1.50
C ASN A 169 9.28 13.48 0.18
N LEU A 170 9.28 12.15 0.29
CA LEU A 170 9.12 11.20 -0.81
C LEU A 170 7.67 10.72 -0.83
N GLU A 171 7.03 10.80 -2.00
CA GLU A 171 5.64 10.39 -2.21
C GLU A 171 5.51 9.31 -3.30
N ALA A 172 4.65 8.33 -3.02
CA ALA A 172 4.13 7.44 -4.06
C ALA A 172 3.00 8.19 -4.81
N THR A 173 3.39 9.04 -5.76
CA THR A 173 2.47 9.93 -6.48
C THR A 173 1.23 9.17 -6.99
N PRO A 174 0.00 9.59 -6.59
CA PRO A 174 -1.24 8.99 -7.08
C PRO A 174 -1.43 9.09 -8.59
N ALA A 175 -0.79 10.06 -9.24
CA ALA A 175 -0.52 10.09 -10.68
C ALA A 175 -1.72 9.78 -11.60
N GLU A 176 -2.92 10.27 -11.25
CA GLU A 176 -4.16 10.01 -11.99
C GLU A 176 -4.04 10.34 -13.47
N SER A 177 -3.53 11.54 -13.78
CA SER A 177 -3.23 11.99 -15.14
C SER A 177 -1.77 11.79 -15.52
N THR A 178 -0.86 11.81 -14.55
CA THR A 178 0.60 11.80 -14.81
C THR A 178 1.06 10.49 -15.43
N THR A 179 0.49 9.35 -15.01
CA THR A 179 0.77 8.02 -15.61
C THR A 179 0.55 7.99 -17.11
N TYR A 180 -0.62 8.46 -17.57
CA TYR A 180 -0.95 8.58 -18.99
C TYR A 180 -0.12 9.67 -19.68
N ARG A 181 0.02 10.85 -19.06
CA ARG A 181 0.72 11.99 -19.67
C ARG A 181 2.19 11.68 -19.97
N PHE A 182 2.91 11.07 -19.03
CA PHE A 182 4.29 10.68 -19.24
C PHE A 182 4.39 9.62 -20.33
N ALA A 183 3.63 8.54 -20.23
CA ALA A 183 3.69 7.46 -21.22
C ALA A 183 3.30 7.92 -22.64
N LYS A 184 2.33 8.84 -22.75
CA LYS A 184 1.94 9.44 -24.04
C LYS A 184 3.10 10.22 -24.65
N HIS A 185 3.69 11.17 -23.92
CA HIS A 185 4.79 11.98 -24.46
C HIS A 185 6.03 11.12 -24.73
N ASP A 186 6.28 10.11 -23.89
CA ASP A 186 7.38 9.18 -24.06
C ASP A 186 7.20 8.33 -25.33
N THR A 187 6.02 7.79 -25.59
CA THR A 187 5.76 7.00 -26.81
C THR A 187 5.74 7.84 -28.09
N GLU A 188 5.41 9.13 -27.99
CA GLU A 188 5.53 10.09 -29.11
C GLU A 188 7.01 10.39 -29.46
N GLU A 189 7.88 10.48 -28.45
CA GLU A 189 9.30 10.85 -28.60
C GLU A 189 10.21 9.63 -28.81
N PHE A 190 9.90 8.51 -28.16
CA PHE A 190 10.65 7.26 -28.10
C PHE A 190 9.72 6.09 -28.44
N PRO A 191 9.52 5.78 -29.74
CA PRO A 191 8.51 4.80 -30.16
C PRO A 191 8.71 3.37 -29.63
N ASP A 192 9.93 3.02 -29.21
CA ASP A 192 10.30 1.71 -28.65
C ASP A 192 10.32 1.67 -27.12
N ILE A 193 9.99 2.78 -26.43
CA ILE A 193 9.90 2.78 -24.97
C ILE A 193 8.75 1.88 -24.49
N ILE A 194 9.05 1.05 -23.50
CA ILE A 194 8.13 0.07 -22.94
C ILE A 194 7.18 0.77 -21.96
N THR A 195 5.88 0.58 -22.16
CA THR A 195 4.82 1.05 -21.24
C THR A 195 4.05 -0.14 -20.66
N ALA A 196 3.16 0.11 -19.70
CA ALA A 196 2.32 -0.94 -19.09
C ALA A 196 1.10 -1.33 -19.95
N ALA A 197 0.84 -0.59 -21.04
CA ALA A 197 -0.32 -0.82 -21.91
C ALA A 197 -0.14 -2.06 -22.78
N LYS A 198 -1.24 -2.78 -23.05
CA LYS A 198 -1.26 -3.85 -24.04
C LYS A 198 -1.35 -3.25 -25.45
N GLU A 199 -1.00 -4.04 -26.46
CA GLU A 199 -1.08 -3.62 -27.85
C GLU A 199 -2.47 -3.07 -28.21
N GLY A 200 -2.50 -1.91 -28.89
CA GLY A 200 -3.72 -1.21 -29.29
C GLY A 200 -4.43 -0.44 -28.17
N GLN A 201 -3.87 -0.37 -26.96
CA GLN A 201 -4.40 0.44 -25.87
C GLN A 201 -3.66 1.78 -25.73
N ALA A 202 -4.26 2.69 -24.97
CA ALA A 202 -3.63 3.97 -24.66
C ALA A 202 -2.46 3.76 -23.68
N PRO A 203 -1.29 4.38 -23.91
CA PRO A 203 -0.09 4.13 -23.12
C PRO A 203 -0.25 4.64 -21.67
N TYR A 204 0.25 3.90 -20.70
CA TYR A 204 0.32 4.35 -19.31
C TYR A 204 1.50 3.71 -18.60
N TYR A 205 1.96 4.37 -17.53
CA TYR A 205 2.90 3.77 -16.57
C TYR A 205 2.20 3.34 -15.30
N THR A 206 2.75 2.32 -14.66
CA THR A 206 2.29 1.84 -13.36
C THR A 206 2.58 2.89 -12.28
N ASN A 207 1.63 3.06 -11.36
CA ASN A 207 1.75 4.03 -10.28
C ASN A 207 2.97 3.74 -9.39
N SER A 208 3.85 4.73 -9.23
CA SER A 208 4.97 4.72 -8.29
C SER A 208 5.78 3.40 -8.31
N THR A 209 5.77 2.64 -7.21
CA THR A 209 6.38 1.30 -7.10
C THR A 209 5.32 0.21 -6.87
N HIS A 210 4.09 0.42 -7.33
CA HIS A 210 3.08 -0.65 -7.37
C HIS A 210 3.51 -1.73 -8.35
N LEU A 211 3.08 -2.96 -8.09
CA LEU A 211 3.22 -4.06 -9.03
C LEU A 211 2.42 -3.81 -10.31
N PRO A 212 2.77 -4.47 -11.43
CA PRO A 212 1.94 -4.46 -12.63
C PRO A 212 0.49 -4.83 -12.28
N VAL A 213 -0.48 -4.04 -12.74
CA VAL A 213 -1.89 -4.18 -12.35
C VAL A 213 -2.52 -5.53 -12.69
N GLY A 214 -1.92 -6.29 -13.62
CA GLY A 214 -2.37 -7.62 -14.03
C GLY A 214 -1.54 -8.78 -13.45
N PHE A 215 -0.64 -8.51 -12.50
CA PHE A 215 0.33 -9.48 -12.00
C PHE A 215 -0.32 -10.67 -11.25
N SER A 216 -0.95 -10.40 -10.11
CA SER A 216 -1.55 -11.42 -9.24
C SER A 216 -3.02 -11.10 -8.95
N ASP A 217 -3.82 -12.15 -8.79
CA ASP A 217 -5.18 -12.12 -8.25
C ASP A 217 -5.22 -12.46 -6.76
N ASP A 218 -4.07 -12.75 -6.13
CA ASP A 218 -3.95 -12.84 -4.68
C ASP A 218 -3.43 -11.54 -4.06
N ILE A 219 -4.22 -11.01 -3.13
CA ILE A 219 -3.88 -9.82 -2.37
C ILE A 219 -2.65 -10.03 -1.49
N PHE A 220 -2.42 -11.24 -0.95
CA PHE A 220 -1.29 -11.48 -0.04
C PHE A 220 0.05 -11.56 -0.77
N ASP A 221 0.10 -12.15 -1.96
CA ASP A 221 1.29 -12.08 -2.82
C ASP A 221 1.69 -10.63 -3.12
N ALA A 222 0.70 -9.80 -3.46
CA ALA A 222 0.93 -8.39 -3.73
C ALA A 222 1.40 -7.64 -2.47
N LEU A 223 0.77 -7.91 -1.31
CA LEU A 223 1.16 -7.33 -0.03
C LEU A 223 2.59 -7.70 0.37
N GLU A 224 3.00 -8.97 0.21
CA GLU A 224 4.35 -9.43 0.52
C GLU A 224 5.43 -8.73 -0.31
N MET A 225 5.15 -8.52 -1.59
CA MET A 225 6.10 -7.87 -2.50
C MET A 225 6.14 -6.34 -2.32
N GLU A 226 5.00 -5.72 -1.99
CA GLU A 226 4.91 -4.27 -1.87
C GLU A 226 5.20 -3.74 -0.46
N ASP A 227 5.01 -4.53 0.61
CA ASP A 227 5.10 -4.04 2.00
C ASP A 227 6.38 -3.24 2.27
N GLU A 228 7.54 -3.82 1.93
CA GLU A 228 8.82 -3.17 2.16
C GLU A 228 8.94 -1.88 1.34
N LEU A 229 8.57 -1.88 0.06
CA LEU A 229 8.62 -0.70 -0.82
C LEU A 229 7.70 0.42 -0.32
N GLN A 230 6.46 0.09 0.03
CA GLN A 230 5.49 1.04 0.58
C GLN A 230 5.99 1.66 1.89
N THR A 231 6.79 0.92 2.68
CA THR A 231 7.36 1.46 3.92
C THR A 231 8.52 2.44 3.74
N MET A 232 9.11 2.51 2.54
CA MET A 232 10.23 3.40 2.27
C MET A 232 9.77 4.82 1.94
N TYR A 233 8.52 5.00 1.49
CA TYR A 233 7.96 6.34 1.30
C TYR A 233 7.85 7.06 2.63
N THR A 234 8.36 8.29 2.68
CA THR A 234 8.29 9.11 3.89
C THR A 234 6.94 9.78 4.03
N SER A 235 6.08 9.76 3.00
CA SER A 235 4.71 10.32 2.97
C SER A 235 3.89 9.73 1.81
N GLY A 236 2.56 9.94 1.81
CA GLY A 236 1.67 9.73 0.66
C GLY A 236 1.89 8.40 -0.08
N THR A 237 1.52 7.29 0.58
CA THR A 237 1.65 5.94 0.04
C THR A 237 0.40 5.15 0.40
N VAL A 238 -0.07 4.28 -0.49
CA VAL A 238 -1.26 3.46 -0.26
C VAL A 238 -1.18 2.17 -1.06
N PHE A 239 -1.52 1.07 -0.40
CA PHE A 239 -1.81 -0.20 -1.07
C PHE A 239 -3.29 -0.27 -1.47
N HIS A 240 -3.57 -0.55 -2.73
CA HIS A 240 -4.94 -0.70 -3.22
C HIS A 240 -5.34 -2.16 -3.33
N GLY A 241 -6.14 -2.63 -2.38
CA GLY A 241 -6.84 -3.92 -2.48
C GLY A 241 -8.01 -3.81 -3.46
N PHE A 242 -7.76 -3.79 -4.77
CA PHE A 242 -8.81 -3.74 -5.80
C PHE A 242 -9.59 -5.05 -5.83
N LEU A 243 -10.84 -5.02 -5.35
CA LEU A 243 -11.72 -6.20 -5.29
C LEU A 243 -12.67 -6.18 -6.49
N GLY A 244 -12.99 -7.36 -7.04
CA GLY A 244 -13.92 -7.47 -8.17
C GLY A 244 -15.34 -7.02 -7.81
N GLU A 245 -15.78 -7.34 -6.61
CA GLU A 245 -17.07 -6.93 -6.05
C GLU A 245 -16.97 -6.70 -4.54
N ARG A 246 -18.08 -6.31 -3.90
CA ARG A 246 -18.13 -6.18 -2.44
C ARG A 246 -17.87 -7.53 -1.76
N LEU A 247 -17.21 -7.47 -0.60
CA LEU A 247 -17.11 -8.63 0.29
C LEU A 247 -18.51 -9.06 0.78
N PRO A 248 -18.70 -10.36 1.12
CA PRO A 248 -20.02 -10.89 1.51
C PRO A 248 -20.64 -10.16 2.70
N ASP A 249 -19.83 -9.83 3.70
CA ASP A 249 -20.25 -9.13 4.91
C ASP A 249 -19.12 -8.31 5.55
N TRP A 250 -19.48 -7.53 6.56
CA TRP A 250 -18.53 -6.70 7.32
C TRP A 250 -17.53 -7.53 8.13
N LYS A 251 -17.85 -8.78 8.48
CA LYS A 251 -16.95 -9.66 9.25
C LYS A 251 -15.78 -10.11 8.37
N SER A 252 -16.06 -10.43 7.11
CA SER A 252 -15.05 -10.75 6.09
C SER A 252 -14.10 -9.58 5.89
N ALA A 253 -14.64 -8.35 5.80
CA ALA A 253 -13.83 -7.13 5.73
C ALA A 253 -12.99 -6.94 7.00
N GLN A 254 -13.57 -7.11 8.19
CA GLN A 254 -12.86 -7.00 9.47
C GLN A 254 -11.69 -7.99 9.56
N VAL A 255 -11.89 -9.24 9.14
CA VAL A 255 -10.86 -10.28 9.14
C VAL A 255 -9.71 -9.90 8.20
N LEU A 256 -10.02 -9.46 6.98
CA LEU A 256 -8.99 -9.04 6.02
C LEU A 256 -8.21 -7.82 6.51
N VAL A 257 -8.89 -6.78 6.99
CA VAL A 257 -8.28 -5.59 7.59
C VAL A 257 -7.35 -5.97 8.74
N ARG A 258 -7.82 -6.82 9.66
CA ARG A 258 -6.99 -7.28 10.78
C ARG A 258 -5.76 -8.04 10.30
N LYS A 259 -5.93 -8.97 9.35
CA LYS A 259 -4.80 -9.72 8.78
C LYS A 259 -3.76 -8.81 8.15
N ILE A 260 -4.19 -7.82 7.38
CA ILE A 260 -3.27 -6.86 6.76
C ILE A 260 -2.54 -6.09 7.87
N ALA A 261 -3.28 -5.52 8.83
CA ALA A 261 -2.72 -4.69 9.89
C ALA A 261 -1.76 -5.44 10.83
N GLU A 262 -2.02 -6.71 11.14
CA GLU A 262 -1.21 -7.50 12.08
C GLU A 262 0.04 -8.11 11.43
N ASN A 263 0.05 -8.33 10.11
CA ASN A 263 1.13 -9.07 9.44
C ASN A 263 2.01 -8.19 8.53
N PHE A 264 1.50 -7.03 8.08
CA PHE A 264 2.22 -6.13 7.18
C PHE A 264 2.46 -4.79 7.88
N ARG A 265 3.52 -4.09 7.46
CA ARG A 265 3.98 -2.82 8.05
C ARG A 265 3.57 -1.60 7.24
N LEU A 266 3.03 -1.80 6.03
CA LEU A 266 2.55 -0.73 5.18
C LEU A 266 1.51 0.13 5.92
N PRO A 267 1.54 1.46 5.73
CA PRO A 267 0.83 2.38 6.61
C PRO A 267 -0.64 2.56 6.21
N TYR A 268 -0.94 2.52 4.92
CA TYR A 268 -2.29 2.78 4.40
C TYR A 268 -2.68 1.74 3.37
N TYR A 269 -3.91 1.27 3.47
CA TYR A 269 -4.50 0.40 2.47
C TYR A 269 -5.99 0.64 2.32
N THR A 270 -6.53 0.18 1.19
CA THR A 270 -7.96 0.27 0.88
C THR A 270 -8.50 -1.10 0.50
N LEU A 271 -9.78 -1.34 0.81
CA LEU A 271 -10.56 -2.43 0.22
C LEU A 271 -11.50 -1.81 -0.81
N SER A 272 -11.16 -2.00 -2.09
CA SER A 272 -11.68 -1.21 -3.20
C SER A 272 -12.51 -2.04 -4.18
N PRO A 273 -13.78 -2.37 -3.85
CA PRO A 273 -14.67 -3.09 -4.74
C PRO A 273 -15.06 -2.28 -5.97
N THR A 274 -15.10 -2.93 -7.13
CA THR A 274 -15.86 -2.44 -8.28
C THR A 274 -17.36 -2.67 -8.04
N TYR A 275 -18.18 -1.71 -8.43
CA TYR A 275 -19.63 -1.81 -8.35
C TYR A 275 -20.29 -0.99 -9.44
N SER A 276 -21.55 -1.28 -9.74
CA SER A 276 -22.31 -0.57 -10.74
C SER A 276 -23.55 0.07 -10.12
N VAL A 277 -24.04 1.16 -10.70
CA VAL A 277 -25.23 1.86 -10.23
C VAL A 277 -26.23 1.97 -11.37
N CYS A 278 -27.42 1.39 -11.18
CA CYS A 278 -28.57 1.59 -12.04
C CYS A 278 -29.37 2.79 -11.54
N PRO A 279 -29.76 3.76 -12.40
CA PRO A 279 -30.62 4.88 -11.99
C PRO A 279 -31.97 4.46 -11.39
N ALA A 280 -32.47 3.27 -11.76
CA ALA A 280 -33.75 2.74 -11.26
C ALA A 280 -33.61 1.75 -10.10
N HIS A 281 -32.58 0.89 -10.12
CA HIS A 281 -32.41 -0.22 -9.16
C HIS A 281 -31.29 -0.01 -8.14
N GLY A 282 -30.54 1.09 -8.23
CA GLY A 282 -29.45 1.41 -7.32
C GLY A 282 -28.24 0.50 -7.49
N TYR A 283 -27.65 0.09 -6.37
CA TYR A 283 -26.38 -0.64 -6.31
C TYR A 283 -26.46 -2.04 -6.93
N LEU A 284 -25.50 -2.35 -7.80
CA LEU A 284 -25.26 -3.67 -8.38
C LEU A 284 -23.83 -4.11 -8.01
N ALA A 285 -23.69 -5.37 -7.62
CA ALA A 285 -22.39 -5.94 -7.28
C ALA A 285 -21.53 -6.11 -8.54
N GLY A 286 -20.26 -5.73 -8.43
CA GLY A 286 -19.28 -5.90 -9.51
C GLY A 286 -19.50 -4.98 -10.71
N GLU A 287 -18.79 -5.31 -11.78
CA GLU A 287 -18.87 -4.63 -13.05
C GLU A 287 -20.06 -5.15 -13.86
N SER A 288 -20.99 -4.25 -14.16
CA SER A 288 -22.15 -4.50 -15.00
C SER A 288 -22.45 -3.22 -15.74
N PHE A 289 -22.35 -3.22 -17.07
CA PHE A 289 -22.68 -2.08 -17.94
C PHE A 289 -24.16 -2.03 -18.33
N THR A 290 -24.92 -3.08 -18.01
CA THR A 290 -26.35 -3.18 -18.31
C THR A 290 -27.06 -3.79 -17.11
N CYS A 291 -28.08 -3.10 -16.60
CA CYS A 291 -28.83 -3.53 -15.44
C CYS A 291 -29.53 -4.87 -15.70
N PRO A 292 -29.29 -5.91 -14.89
CA PRO A 292 -29.90 -7.23 -15.09
C PRO A 292 -31.42 -7.24 -14.84
N VAL A 293 -31.96 -6.19 -14.21
CA VAL A 293 -33.40 -6.09 -13.87
C VAL A 293 -34.20 -5.37 -14.96
N CYS A 294 -33.67 -4.29 -15.54
CA CYS A 294 -34.42 -3.49 -16.54
C CYS A 294 -33.71 -3.25 -17.88
N GLY A 295 -32.52 -3.80 -18.08
CA GLY A 295 -31.78 -3.67 -19.34
C GLY A 295 -31.24 -2.27 -19.65
N LYS A 296 -31.37 -1.30 -18.74
CA LYS A 296 -30.82 0.06 -18.92
C LYS A 296 -29.31 0.08 -18.65
N GLU A 297 -28.62 1.03 -19.28
CA GLU A 297 -27.21 1.32 -19.00
C GLU A 297 -27.00 1.68 -17.52
N THR A 298 -25.85 1.27 -17.00
CA THR A 298 -25.44 1.45 -15.59
C THR A 298 -24.11 2.20 -15.53
N GLU A 299 -23.90 2.93 -14.43
CA GLU A 299 -22.62 3.57 -14.16
C GLU A 299 -21.71 2.63 -13.38
N VAL A 300 -20.63 2.16 -14.00
CA VAL A 300 -19.59 1.37 -13.32
C VAL A 300 -18.66 2.31 -12.56
N TYR A 301 -18.54 2.11 -11.25
CA TYR A 301 -17.65 2.82 -10.34
C TYR A 301 -16.52 1.90 -9.89
N SER A 302 -15.30 2.44 -9.94
CA SER A 302 -14.15 1.85 -9.27
C SER A 302 -13.31 2.96 -8.65
N ARG A 303 -12.34 2.59 -7.81
CA ARG A 303 -11.36 3.53 -7.30
C ARG A 303 -10.31 3.77 -8.38
N ILE A 304 -10.17 5.02 -8.82
CA ILE A 304 -9.18 5.36 -9.85
C ILE A 304 -7.78 5.32 -9.27
N THR A 305 -7.57 6.12 -8.23
CA THR A 305 -6.34 6.23 -7.45
C THR A 305 -6.75 6.52 -5.99
N GLY A 306 -7.17 7.75 -5.69
CA GLY A 306 -7.56 8.19 -4.36
C GLY A 306 -9.06 8.11 -4.04
N TYR A 307 -9.94 8.08 -5.04
CA TYR A 307 -11.39 8.23 -4.86
C TYR A 307 -12.17 7.43 -5.91
N TYR A 308 -13.48 7.26 -5.68
CA TYR A 308 -14.37 6.59 -6.63
C TYR A 308 -14.88 7.55 -7.68
N ARG A 309 -14.86 7.11 -8.93
CA ARG A 309 -15.38 7.86 -10.07
C ARG A 309 -15.94 6.87 -11.10
N PRO A 310 -17.00 7.22 -11.86
CA PRO A 310 -17.47 6.39 -12.96
C PRO A 310 -16.34 6.13 -13.97
N VAL A 311 -16.13 4.87 -14.35
CA VAL A 311 -15.05 4.44 -15.26
C VAL A 311 -15.13 5.17 -16.61
N ARG A 312 -16.35 5.43 -17.09
CA ARG A 312 -16.59 6.20 -18.32
C ARG A 312 -16.03 7.63 -18.31
N ASN A 313 -15.74 8.19 -17.13
CA ASN A 313 -15.21 9.54 -16.94
C ASN A 313 -13.69 9.55 -16.72
N TRP A 314 -13.01 8.41 -16.86
CA TRP A 314 -11.56 8.30 -16.66
C TRP A 314 -10.81 8.70 -17.93
N ASN A 315 -9.56 9.13 -17.78
CA ASN A 315 -8.69 9.34 -18.94
C ASN A 315 -8.33 8.00 -19.61
N GLU A 316 -7.92 8.04 -20.88
CA GLU A 316 -7.69 6.84 -21.69
C GLU A 316 -6.64 5.88 -21.09
N GLY A 317 -5.57 6.42 -20.49
CA GLY A 317 -4.55 5.61 -19.82
C GLY A 317 -5.11 4.89 -18.60
N LYS A 318 -5.93 5.57 -17.77
CA LYS A 318 -6.60 4.95 -16.63
C LYS A 318 -7.67 3.94 -17.04
N VAL A 319 -8.34 4.14 -18.17
CA VAL A 319 -9.23 3.13 -18.76
C VAL A 319 -8.44 1.89 -19.19
N SER A 320 -7.25 2.08 -19.79
CA SER A 320 -6.37 0.98 -20.19
C SER A 320 -5.83 0.22 -18.99
N GLU A 321 -5.40 0.94 -17.94
CA GLU A 321 -5.01 0.35 -16.66
C GLU A 321 -6.15 -0.48 -16.04
N PHE A 322 -7.37 0.06 -16.00
CA PHE A 322 -8.54 -0.64 -15.47
C PHE A 322 -8.82 -1.95 -16.23
N LYS A 323 -8.74 -1.93 -17.57
CA LYS A 323 -8.93 -3.13 -18.40
C LYS A 323 -7.83 -4.18 -18.21
N ASN A 324 -6.62 -3.76 -17.88
CA ASN A 324 -5.49 -4.66 -17.66
C ASN A 324 -5.43 -5.20 -16.24
N ARG A 325 -6.19 -4.60 -15.32
CA ARG A 325 -6.17 -4.92 -13.90
C ARG A 325 -6.79 -6.28 -13.63
N LYS A 326 -6.05 -7.14 -12.93
CA LYS A 326 -6.64 -8.30 -12.25
C LYS A 326 -7.13 -7.84 -10.89
N THR A 327 -8.40 -8.10 -10.61
CA THR A 327 -8.94 -7.83 -9.28
C THR A 327 -8.60 -8.98 -8.35
N TYR A 328 -8.33 -8.68 -7.09
CA TYR A 328 -8.09 -9.72 -6.11
C TYR A 328 -9.33 -10.57 -5.90
N GLU A 329 -9.16 -11.87 -6.07
CA GLU A 329 -10.23 -12.84 -5.87
C GLU A 329 -10.48 -13.06 -4.38
N LYS A 330 -11.54 -13.82 -4.07
CA LYS A 330 -11.78 -14.23 -2.70
C LYS A 330 -10.57 -15.01 -2.24
N TRP A 331 -9.94 -14.52 -1.17
CA TRP A 331 -9.04 -15.32 -0.35
C TRP A 331 -9.81 -16.56 0.12
N GLU A 332 -9.59 -17.68 -0.56
CA GLU A 332 -9.82 -18.99 0.02
C GLU A 332 -8.61 -19.28 0.91
N THR A 333 -8.84 -19.83 2.10
CA THR A 333 -7.81 -20.06 3.12
C THR A 333 -6.75 -21.10 2.74
N ASP A 334 -6.66 -21.51 1.48
CA ASP A 334 -5.76 -22.54 0.98
C ASP A 334 -5.17 -22.11 -0.36
N SER A 335 -3.83 -21.98 -0.43
CA SER A 335 -2.97 -22.45 -1.54
C SER A 335 -1.63 -21.70 -1.69
N SER A 336 -0.69 -21.87 -0.75
CA SER A 336 0.74 -22.02 -1.09
C SER A 336 1.51 -22.56 0.13
N GLU A 337 2.53 -23.41 -0.06
CA GLU A 337 3.33 -23.97 1.04
C GLU A 337 4.11 -22.93 1.86
N GLU A 338 4.46 -21.79 1.25
CA GLU A 338 5.09 -20.66 1.94
C GLU A 338 4.08 -19.88 2.80
N ARG A 339 2.81 -19.74 2.33
CA ARG A 339 1.72 -19.14 3.11
C ARG A 339 1.25 -20.00 4.30
N LYS A 340 1.57 -21.30 4.32
CA LYS A 340 1.31 -22.20 5.46
C LYS A 340 2.08 -21.79 6.73
N GLN A 341 3.12 -20.97 6.60
CA GLN A 341 3.93 -20.48 7.71
C GLN A 341 3.52 -19.10 8.24
N LEU A 342 2.58 -18.40 7.59
CA LEU A 342 2.10 -17.08 8.05
C LEU A 342 1.03 -17.16 9.14
N PHE A 343 0.25 -18.25 9.17
CA PHE A 343 -0.84 -18.42 10.11
C PHE A 343 -0.60 -19.58 11.07
N PRO A 344 -1.04 -19.45 12.33
CA PRO A 344 -1.06 -20.60 13.22
C PRO A 344 -1.87 -21.76 12.65
N LEU A 345 -1.32 -22.97 12.73
CA LEU A 345 -1.98 -24.19 12.26
C LEU A 345 -2.63 -24.87 13.45
N LEU A 346 -3.94 -25.06 13.40
CA LEU A 346 -4.66 -25.89 14.35
C LEU A 346 -4.76 -27.31 13.78
N LEU A 347 -3.93 -28.20 14.30
CA LEU A 347 -4.03 -29.63 14.02
C LEU A 347 -5.27 -30.19 14.73
N THR A 348 -6.12 -30.86 13.97
CA THR A 348 -7.44 -31.37 14.39
C THR A 348 -7.65 -32.80 13.92
N SER A 349 -8.72 -33.45 14.36
CA SER A 349 -9.17 -34.72 13.78
C SER A 349 -10.67 -34.70 13.51
N ARG A 350 -11.15 -35.58 12.63
CA ARG A 350 -12.57 -35.63 12.20
C ARG A 350 -13.52 -35.94 13.35
N THR A 351 -13.06 -36.70 14.34
CA THR A 351 -13.86 -37.20 15.47
C THR A 351 -13.63 -36.43 16.78
N CYS A 352 -12.75 -35.43 16.80
CA CYS A 352 -12.34 -34.74 18.03
C CYS A 352 -13.33 -33.65 18.48
N PRO A 353 -14.04 -33.81 19.61
CA PRO A 353 -14.97 -32.80 20.13
C PRO A 353 -14.25 -31.55 20.64
N ASN A 354 -13.08 -31.72 21.27
CA ASN A 354 -12.24 -30.59 21.71
C ASN A 354 -11.75 -29.74 20.54
N CYS A 355 -11.62 -30.29 19.34
CA CYS A 355 -11.20 -29.54 18.18
C CYS A 355 -12.26 -28.52 17.74
N LYS A 356 -13.55 -28.83 17.92
CA LYS A 356 -14.65 -27.88 17.71
C LYS A 356 -14.58 -26.72 18.71
N VAL A 357 -14.28 -27.03 19.97
CA VAL A 357 -14.12 -26.02 21.04
C VAL A 357 -12.90 -25.13 20.79
N ALA A 358 -11.76 -25.69 20.38
CA ALA A 358 -10.57 -24.90 20.03
C ALA A 358 -10.83 -23.95 18.85
N LYS A 359 -11.48 -24.45 17.78
CA LYS A 359 -11.89 -23.62 16.64
C LYS A 359 -12.78 -22.47 17.08
N LYS A 360 -13.76 -22.75 17.94
CA LYS A 360 -14.66 -21.74 18.50
C LYS A 360 -13.91 -20.70 19.34
N LEU A 361 -13.04 -21.11 20.25
CA LEU A 361 -12.26 -20.21 21.09
C LEU A 361 -11.36 -19.27 20.28
N LEU A 362 -10.64 -19.79 19.29
CA LEU A 362 -9.81 -18.99 18.41
C LEU A 362 -10.67 -18.02 17.56
N SER A 363 -11.80 -18.49 17.04
CA SER A 363 -12.73 -17.68 16.26
C SER A 363 -13.40 -16.58 17.08
N GLU A 364 -13.83 -16.86 18.32
CA GLU A 364 -14.42 -15.89 19.26
C GLU A 364 -13.40 -14.87 19.76
N ALA A 365 -12.13 -15.28 19.88
CA ALA A 365 -11.02 -14.37 20.12
C ALA A 365 -10.57 -13.63 18.84
N TYR A 366 -11.23 -13.87 17.71
CA TYR A 366 -10.93 -13.30 16.40
C TYR A 366 -9.47 -13.53 15.97
N PHE A 367 -8.90 -14.66 16.38
CA PHE A 367 -7.54 -15.06 16.07
C PHE A 367 -7.55 -15.91 14.79
N ALA A 368 -6.78 -15.52 13.77
CA ALA A 368 -6.73 -16.24 12.50
C ALA A 368 -5.88 -17.51 12.60
N PHE A 369 -6.39 -18.64 12.10
CA PHE A 369 -5.66 -19.92 12.06
C PHE A 369 -6.13 -20.76 10.87
N ARG A 370 -5.29 -21.67 10.40
CA ARG A 370 -5.66 -22.69 9.41
C ARG A 370 -5.89 -24.01 10.10
N SER A 371 -6.98 -24.72 9.78
CA SER A 371 -7.26 -26.04 10.35
C SER A 371 -6.62 -27.10 9.45
N VAL A 372 -5.83 -28.00 10.03
CA VAL A 372 -5.25 -29.14 9.32
C VAL A 372 -5.73 -30.42 9.99
N LEU A 373 -6.13 -31.44 9.22
CA LEU A 373 -6.54 -32.73 9.75
C LEU A 373 -5.32 -33.63 9.95
N ALA A 374 -5.17 -34.21 11.13
CA ALA A 374 -4.09 -35.12 11.46
C ALA A 374 -4.12 -36.41 10.62
N GLU A 375 -5.29 -36.76 10.07
CA GLU A 375 -5.50 -37.89 9.19
C GLU A 375 -5.11 -37.62 7.72
N GLU A 376 -4.79 -36.38 7.37
CA GLU A 376 -4.38 -35.97 6.02
C GLU A 376 -2.86 -35.83 5.94
N GLU A 377 -2.30 -35.95 4.73
CA GLU A 377 -0.85 -36.05 4.50
C GLU A 377 -0.07 -34.90 5.16
N GLU A 378 -0.57 -33.68 5.02
CA GLU A 378 0.03 -32.48 5.61
C GLU A 378 0.02 -32.53 7.15
N GLY A 379 -1.11 -32.89 7.76
CA GLY A 379 -1.24 -32.96 9.21
C GLY A 379 -0.44 -34.11 9.82
N ALA A 380 -0.38 -35.24 9.13
CA ALA A 380 0.42 -36.40 9.53
C ALA A 380 1.93 -36.12 9.43
N ALA A 381 2.37 -35.36 8.44
CA ALA A 381 3.76 -34.90 8.32
C ALA A 381 4.10 -33.90 9.44
N LEU A 382 3.22 -32.94 9.71
CA LEU A 382 3.40 -31.94 10.76
C LEU A 382 3.47 -32.59 12.16
N ALA A 383 2.56 -33.52 12.46
CA ALA A 383 2.54 -34.26 13.71
C ALA A 383 3.81 -35.08 13.94
N ARG A 384 4.32 -35.76 12.89
CA ARG A 384 5.59 -36.51 12.95
C ARG A 384 6.79 -35.61 13.15
N LYS A 385 6.88 -34.52 12.39
CA LYS A 385 8.02 -33.58 12.44
C LYS A 385 8.21 -32.96 13.84
N TYR A 386 7.10 -32.67 14.52
CA TYR A 386 7.11 -31.98 15.81
C TYR A 386 6.75 -32.87 17.02
N GLY A 387 6.65 -34.19 16.83
CA GLY A 387 6.39 -35.14 17.92
C GLY A 387 5.04 -34.96 18.62
N VAL A 388 4.01 -34.52 17.90
CA VAL A 388 2.69 -34.24 18.47
C VAL A 388 1.78 -35.47 18.36
N ALA A 389 1.33 -35.98 19.51
CA ALA A 389 0.49 -37.18 19.59
C ALA A 389 -0.99 -36.88 19.93
N SER A 390 -1.38 -35.62 20.03
CA SER A 390 -2.72 -35.22 20.46
C SER A 390 -3.29 -34.05 19.66
N VAL A 391 -4.61 -34.01 19.54
CA VAL A 391 -5.39 -32.92 18.95
C VAL A 391 -6.46 -32.44 19.95
N PRO A 392 -6.85 -31.16 19.95
CA PRO A 392 -6.34 -30.08 19.10
C PRO A 392 -4.94 -29.62 19.52
N THR A 393 -4.07 -29.31 18.56
CA THR A 393 -2.75 -28.71 18.83
C THR A 393 -2.53 -27.52 17.92
N LEU A 394 -2.22 -26.36 18.49
CA LEU A 394 -1.97 -25.11 17.76
C LEU A 394 -0.47 -24.91 17.57
N PHE A 395 -0.05 -24.73 16.33
CA PHE A 395 1.32 -24.46 15.91
C PHE A 395 1.41 -23.00 15.50
N VAL A 396 2.11 -22.17 16.27
CA VAL A 396 2.25 -20.73 16.03
C VAL A 396 3.61 -20.44 15.39
N PRO A 397 3.68 -19.81 14.20
CA PRO A 397 4.93 -19.55 13.52
C PRO A 397 5.93 -18.72 14.35
N LYS A 398 7.21 -19.06 14.25
CA LYS A 398 8.38 -18.35 14.80
C LYS A 398 9.50 -18.38 13.77
N ALA A 399 10.53 -17.55 13.96
CA ALA A 399 11.67 -17.42 13.04
C ALA A 399 12.30 -18.77 12.64
N ASP A 400 12.34 -19.75 13.55
CA ASP A 400 12.96 -21.07 13.34
C ASP A 400 11.96 -22.25 13.41
N GLY A 401 10.67 -22.03 13.13
CA GLY A 401 9.66 -23.10 13.09
C GLY A 401 8.35 -22.74 13.77
N TYR A 402 7.82 -23.62 14.63
CA TYR A 402 6.55 -23.41 15.32
C TYR A 402 6.69 -23.52 16.84
N GLN A 403 6.06 -22.59 17.56
CA GLN A 403 5.75 -22.73 18.97
C GLN A 403 4.44 -23.52 19.12
N ILE A 404 4.44 -24.55 19.96
CA ILE A 404 3.36 -25.55 20.00
C ILE A 404 2.54 -25.39 21.28
N TYR A 405 1.22 -25.34 21.14
CA TYR A 405 0.25 -25.27 22.23
C TYR A 405 -0.73 -26.44 22.14
N GLN A 406 -0.62 -27.40 23.06
CA GLN A 406 -1.41 -28.63 23.02
C GLN A 406 -2.71 -28.52 23.84
N GLY A 407 -3.78 -29.08 23.28
CA GLY A 407 -5.10 -29.15 23.90
C GLY A 407 -5.81 -27.79 24.02
N ILE A 408 -7.03 -27.82 24.59
CA ILE A 408 -7.81 -26.61 24.88
C ILE A 408 -7.06 -25.66 25.81
N ALA A 409 -6.41 -26.21 26.84
CA ALA A 409 -5.65 -25.42 27.81
C ALA A 409 -4.49 -24.66 27.14
N GLY A 410 -3.79 -25.30 26.19
CA GLY A 410 -2.76 -24.66 25.40
C GLY A 410 -3.30 -23.55 24.51
N VAL A 411 -4.42 -23.79 23.81
CA VAL A 411 -5.09 -22.75 23.00
C VAL A 411 -5.51 -21.55 23.86
N GLN A 412 -6.04 -21.79 25.06
CA GLN A 412 -6.38 -20.71 25.99
C GLN A 412 -5.13 -19.99 26.55
N ALA A 413 -4.03 -20.71 26.80
CA ALA A 413 -2.77 -20.11 27.22
C ALA A 413 -2.22 -19.19 26.14
N PHE A 414 -2.20 -19.65 24.90
CA PHE A 414 -1.86 -18.83 23.74
C PHE A 414 -2.71 -17.55 23.68
N LEU A 415 -4.05 -17.68 23.78
CA LEU A 415 -4.94 -16.51 23.76
C LEU A 415 -4.70 -15.56 24.94
N ARG A 416 -4.26 -16.04 26.10
CA ARG A 416 -3.86 -15.21 27.25
C ARG A 416 -2.53 -14.49 27.00
N GLU A 417 -1.56 -15.16 26.39
CA GLU A 417 -0.27 -14.57 26.01
C GLU A 417 -0.42 -13.47 24.95
N GLN A 418 -1.37 -13.63 24.03
CA GLN A 418 -1.67 -12.61 23.01
C GLN A 418 -2.52 -11.43 23.54
N ARG A 419 -3.19 -11.59 24.68
CA ARG A 419 -3.80 -10.46 25.38
C ARG A 419 -2.69 -9.67 26.07
N ARG A 420 -2.16 -8.65 25.39
CA ARG A 420 -1.33 -7.62 26.06
C ARG A 420 -2.05 -7.17 27.35
N PRO A 421 -1.36 -7.04 28.49
CA PRO A 421 -1.96 -6.35 29.63
C PRO A 421 -2.36 -4.95 29.14
N ARG A 422 -3.60 -4.54 29.39
CA ARG A 422 -3.91 -3.10 29.41
C ARG A 422 -2.88 -2.52 30.37
N GLN A 423 -1.94 -1.70 29.86
CA GLN A 423 -1.17 -0.86 30.75
C GLN A 423 -2.21 -0.09 31.57
N ALA A 424 -2.26 -0.37 32.87
CA ALA A 424 -2.97 0.47 33.79
C ALA A 424 -2.29 1.83 33.67
N VAL A 425 -2.96 2.76 32.98
CA VAL A 425 -2.65 4.17 33.11
C VAL A 425 -3.00 4.49 34.56
N ALA A 426 -1.98 4.58 35.41
CA ALA A 426 -2.15 5.21 36.70
C ALA A 426 -2.59 6.65 36.43
N LEU A 427 -3.71 7.05 37.05
CA LEU A 427 -4.29 8.39 36.97
C LEU A 427 -3.32 9.46 37.46
#